data_AF-A0A317IAK5-F1
#
_entry.id   AF-A0A317IAK5-F1
#
_cell.length_a   1.000
_cell.length_b   1.000
_cell.length_c   1.000
_cell.angle_alpha   90.00
_cell.angle_beta   90.00
_cell.angle_gamma   90.00
#
_symmetry.space_group_name_H-M   'P 1'
#
loop_
_entity.id
_entity.type
_entity.pdbx_description
1 polymer ?
#
loop_
_entity_poly.entity_id
_entity_poly.type
_entity_poly.pdbx_seq_one_letter_code
_entity_poly.pdbx_strand_id
1 'polypeptide(L)'
;MKKLLITVVAVFIGMSAAFAQNSYTVNFKELPKDIQKYIAKNYAGYTVDKAMQEQNAKGDVAFTDVYISKGTEKSKLIFDKKDEFVKKVPVTADAKAPADTTKKQ
;
A
#
# COMPACT_ATOMS: atom_id res chain seq x y z
N MET A 1 25.77 -11.62 -17.21
CA MET A 1 24.34 -11.96 -17.28
C MET A 1 23.72 -11.66 -15.93
N LYS A 2 22.96 -10.56 -15.82
CA LYS A 2 22.37 -10.09 -14.54
C LYS A 2 21.28 -11.08 -14.13
N LYS A 3 21.59 -11.94 -13.15
CA LYS A 3 20.64 -12.92 -12.62
C LYS A 3 19.56 -12.16 -11.84
N LEU A 4 18.36 -12.19 -12.41
CA LEU A 4 17.15 -11.63 -11.86
C LEU A 4 16.68 -12.53 -10.72
N LEU A 5 16.83 -12.09 -9.48
CA LEU A 5 16.29 -12.76 -8.29
C LEU A 5 14.91 -12.18 -8.03
N ILE A 6 13.87 -12.82 -8.57
CA ILE A 6 12.48 -12.55 -8.17
C ILE A 6 12.19 -13.51 -7.02
N THR A 7 12.31 -13.01 -5.78
CA THR A 7 11.80 -13.70 -4.61
C THR A 7 10.27 -13.59 -4.64
N VAL A 8 9.62 -14.57 -5.28
CA VAL A 8 8.18 -14.80 -5.14
C VAL A 8 7.96 -15.35 -3.73
N VAL A 9 7.52 -14.51 -2.80
CA VAL A 9 6.96 -15.00 -1.54
C VAL A 9 5.53 -15.44 -1.83
N ALA A 10 5.39 -16.73 -2.15
CA ALA A 10 4.11 -17.41 -2.16
C ALA A 10 3.61 -17.55 -0.71
N VAL A 11 2.60 -16.76 -0.33
CA VAL A 11 1.76 -17.08 0.83
C VAL A 11 0.44 -17.61 0.30
N PHE A 12 0.39 -18.93 0.13
CA PHE A 12 -0.87 -19.67 0.07
C PHE A 12 -1.48 -19.66 1.48
N ILE A 13 -2.55 -18.92 1.69
CA ILE A 13 -3.47 -19.15 2.81
C ILE A 13 -4.88 -19.26 2.23
N GLY A 14 -5.53 -20.35 2.63
CA GLY A 14 -6.77 -20.85 2.08
C GLY A 14 -8.03 -20.08 2.44
N MET A 15 -9.07 -20.49 1.75
CA MET A 15 -10.45 -20.05 1.78
C MET A 15 -11.08 -20.20 3.17
N SER A 16 -11.42 -19.08 3.81
CA SER A 16 -12.63 -18.95 4.63
C SER A 16 -13.07 -17.49 4.67
N ALA A 17 -14.37 -17.26 4.46
CA ALA A 17 -14.97 -15.93 4.50
C ALA A 17 -14.98 -15.41 5.95
N ALA A 18 -13.91 -14.72 6.32
CA ALA A 18 -13.91 -13.72 7.37
C ALA A 18 -13.65 -12.37 6.67
N PHE A 19 -14.27 -11.28 7.12
CA PHE A 19 -13.85 -9.92 6.78
C PHE A 19 -12.48 -9.61 7.41
N ALA A 20 -11.49 -10.47 7.18
CA ALA A 20 -10.11 -10.28 7.59
C ALA A 20 -9.51 -9.23 6.66
N GLN A 21 -8.94 -8.17 7.22
CA GLN A 21 -8.21 -7.15 6.47
C GLN A 21 -7.23 -7.82 5.52
N ASN A 22 -7.55 -7.85 4.23
CA ASN A 22 -6.70 -8.44 3.21
C ASN A 22 -5.66 -7.42 2.75
N SER A 23 -5.10 -6.68 3.69
CA SER A 23 -4.13 -5.62 3.43
C SER A 23 -2.97 -5.75 4.39
N TYR A 24 -1.74 -5.61 3.90
CA TYR A 24 -0.55 -5.66 4.72
C TYR A 24 0.32 -4.43 4.49
N THR A 25 1.09 -4.06 5.51
CA THR A 25 2.10 -3.00 5.39
C THR A 25 3.32 -3.56 4.66
N VAL A 26 3.86 -2.79 3.73
CA VAL A 26 5.04 -3.13 2.94
C VAL A 26 6.05 -1.99 3.01
N ASN A 27 7.35 -2.30 2.91
CA ASN A 27 8.35 -1.26 2.86
C ASN A 27 8.21 -0.49 1.53
N PHE A 28 8.26 0.84 1.58
CA PHE A 28 8.21 1.65 0.36
C PHE A 28 9.29 1.26 -0.67
N LYS A 29 10.47 0.84 -0.22
CA LYS A 29 11.57 0.41 -1.10
C LYS A 29 11.31 -0.92 -1.81
N GLU A 30 10.38 -1.72 -1.30
CA GLU A 30 9.97 -3.00 -1.87
C GLU A 30 8.84 -2.85 -2.90
N LEU A 31 8.21 -1.67 -2.99
CA LEU A 31 7.20 -1.39 -4.00
C LEU A 31 7.79 -1.40 -5.43
N PRO A 32 6.96 -1.64 -6.45
CA PRO A 32 7.35 -1.48 -7.85
C PRO A 32 8.03 -0.14 -8.12
N LYS A 33 9.10 -0.17 -8.94
CA LYS A 33 9.94 1.01 -9.22
C LYS A 33 9.16 2.16 -9.83
N ASP A 34 8.08 1.88 -10.55
CA ASP A 34 7.28 2.91 -11.21
C ASP A 34 6.43 3.71 -10.21
N ILE A 35 5.91 3.08 -9.15
CA ILE A 35 5.31 3.79 -8.00
C ILE A 35 6.36 4.69 -7.33
N GLN A 36 7.56 4.16 -7.07
CA GLN A 36 8.63 4.94 -6.43
C GLN A 36 9.01 6.17 -7.25
N LYS A 37 9.17 6.02 -8.58
CA LYS A 37 9.45 7.13 -9.50
C LYS A 37 8.30 8.13 -9.55
N TYR A 38 7.05 7.66 -9.60
CA TYR A 38 5.88 8.52 -9.63
C TYR A 38 5.86 9.42 -8.40
N ILE A 39 6.12 8.87 -7.22
CA ILE A 39 6.12 9.64 -5.98
C ILE A 39 7.28 10.63 -5.95
N ALA A 40 8.50 10.19 -6.29
CA ALA A 40 9.67 11.07 -6.33
C ALA A 40 9.47 12.25 -7.30
N LYS A 41 8.79 12.02 -8.45
CA LYS A 41 8.53 13.04 -9.46
C LYS A 41 7.43 14.02 -9.07
N ASN A 42 6.31 13.53 -8.54
CA ASN A 42 5.09 14.34 -8.35
C ASN A 42 4.91 14.88 -6.93
N TYR A 43 5.57 14.27 -5.95
CA TYR A 43 5.45 14.62 -4.54
C TYR A 43 6.82 14.93 -3.91
N ALA A 44 7.67 15.64 -4.66
CA ALA A 44 8.95 16.10 -4.14
C ALA A 44 8.77 16.96 -2.87
N GLY A 45 9.54 16.63 -1.83
CA GLY A 45 9.43 17.27 -0.52
C GLY A 45 8.27 16.79 0.35
N TYR A 46 7.53 15.76 -0.07
CA TYR A 46 6.68 14.98 0.83
C TYR A 46 7.48 13.81 1.42
N THR A 47 7.17 13.45 2.66
CA THR A 47 7.65 12.24 3.33
C THR A 47 6.70 11.09 3.03
N VAL A 48 7.23 9.89 2.78
CA VAL A 48 6.44 8.66 2.74
C VAL A 48 6.35 8.09 4.14
N ASP A 49 5.13 8.05 4.70
CA ASP A 49 4.89 7.63 6.08
C ASP A 49 4.63 6.12 6.18
N LYS A 50 3.91 5.57 5.21
CA LYS A 50 3.49 4.16 5.18
C LYS A 50 3.13 3.74 3.75
N ALA A 51 3.38 2.48 3.43
CA ALA A 51 2.81 1.84 2.25
C ALA A 51 2.05 0.57 2.65
N MET A 52 0.93 0.31 1.99
CA MET A 52 0.11 -0.87 2.17
C MET A 52 -0.28 -1.45 0.82
N GLN A 53 -0.41 -2.78 0.74
CA GLN A 53 -0.98 -3.45 -0.42
C GLN A 53 -2.26 -4.15 0.00
N GLU A 54 -3.33 -3.88 -0.75
CA GLU A 54 -4.63 -4.53 -0.60
C GLU A 54 -4.70 -5.68 -1.60
N GLN A 55 -5.04 -6.87 -1.12
CA GLN A 55 -5.20 -8.08 -1.91
C GLN A 55 -6.67 -8.34 -2.23
N ASN A 56 -6.94 -8.93 -3.38
CA ASN A 56 -8.26 -9.45 -3.75
C ASN A 56 -8.55 -10.79 -3.04
N ALA A 57 -9.74 -11.34 -3.21
CA ALA A 57 -10.14 -12.63 -2.62
C ALA A 57 -9.29 -13.83 -3.06
N LYS A 58 -8.43 -13.67 -4.09
CA LYS A 58 -7.49 -14.68 -4.58
C LYS A 58 -6.07 -14.52 -4.01
N GLY A 59 -5.82 -13.46 -3.24
CA GLY A 59 -4.50 -13.12 -2.69
C GLY A 59 -3.63 -12.27 -3.62
N ASP A 60 -4.11 -11.87 -4.80
CA ASP A 60 -3.34 -10.98 -5.69
C ASP A 60 -3.48 -9.53 -5.21
N VAL A 61 -2.42 -8.73 -5.32
CA VAL A 61 -2.48 -7.29 -5.05
C VAL A 61 -3.45 -6.63 -6.04
N ALA A 62 -4.48 -5.99 -5.49
CA ALA A 62 -5.49 -5.22 -6.21
C ALA A 62 -5.17 -3.73 -6.22
N PHE A 63 -4.71 -3.20 -5.08
CA PHE A 63 -4.34 -1.80 -4.92
C PHE A 63 -3.09 -1.64 -4.05
N THR A 64 -2.33 -0.58 -4.31
CA THR A 64 -1.24 -0.13 -3.44
C THR A 64 -1.55 1.27 -2.92
N ASP A 65 -1.58 1.40 -1.61
CA ASP A 65 -1.83 2.65 -0.90
C ASP A 65 -0.52 3.20 -0.34
N VAL A 66 -0.16 4.44 -0.69
CA VAL A 66 1.01 5.13 -0.15
C VAL A 66 0.57 6.39 0.60
N TYR A 67 0.84 6.41 1.89
CA TYR A 67 0.58 7.54 2.76
C TYR A 67 1.76 8.49 2.72
N ILE A 68 1.48 9.76 2.41
CA ILE A 68 2.47 10.82 2.34
C ILE A 68 2.07 12.01 3.20
N SER A 69 3.08 12.73 3.71
CA SER A 69 2.88 13.94 4.49
C SER A 69 3.82 15.08 4.09
N LYS A 70 3.35 16.32 4.25
CA LYS A 70 4.17 17.53 4.14
C LYS A 70 3.63 18.59 5.10
N GLY A 71 4.35 18.81 6.20
CA GLY A 71 3.85 19.64 7.31
C GLY A 71 2.60 19.02 7.92
N THR A 72 1.48 19.76 7.90
CA THR A 72 0.18 19.29 8.42
C THR A 72 -0.66 18.56 7.37
N GLU A 73 -0.28 18.62 6.09
CA GLU A 73 -0.99 17.92 5.02
C GLU A 73 -0.65 16.44 5.07
N LYS A 74 -1.68 15.59 5.15
CA LYS A 74 -1.57 14.14 5.04
C LYS A 74 -2.48 13.64 3.93
N SER A 75 -2.00 12.68 3.14
CA SER A 75 -2.75 12.14 2.01
C SER A 75 -2.41 10.68 1.76
N LYS A 76 -3.39 9.96 1.23
CA LYS A 76 -3.26 8.60 0.72
C LYS A 76 -3.29 8.64 -0.80
N LEU A 77 -2.26 8.09 -1.42
CA LEU A 77 -2.16 7.88 -2.86
C LEU A 77 -2.55 6.44 -3.16
N ILE A 78 -3.49 6.23 -4.08
CA ILE A 78 -3.98 4.90 -4.45
C ILE A 78 -3.48 4.60 -5.85
N PHE A 79 -2.81 3.47 -6.00
CA PHE A 79 -2.36 2.91 -7.27
C PHE A 79 -3.10 1.61 -7.56
N ASP A 80 -3.42 1.35 -8.83
CA ASP A 80 -4.06 0.10 -9.22
C ASP A 80 -3.06 -1.07 -9.34
N LYS A 81 -3.57 -2.25 -9.70
CA LYS A 81 -2.76 -3.46 -9.92
C LYS A 81 -1.71 -3.36 -11.04
N LYS A 82 -1.74 -2.31 -11.86
CA LYS A 82 -0.75 -2.01 -12.91
C LYS A 82 0.24 -0.93 -12.48
N ASP A 83 0.23 -0.57 -11.20
CA ASP A 83 1.05 0.50 -10.62
C ASP A 83 0.72 1.91 -11.15
N GLU A 84 -0.47 2.08 -11.75
CA GLU A 84 -0.93 3.37 -12.27
C GLU A 84 -1.63 4.17 -11.17
N PHE A 85 -1.32 5.46 -11.07
CA PHE A 85 -1.97 6.34 -10.09
C PHE A 85 -3.46 6.51 -10.40
N VAL A 86 -4.30 6.21 -9.42
CA VAL A 86 -5.76 6.32 -9.52
C VAL A 86 -6.24 7.63 -8.91
N LYS A 87 -5.91 7.88 -7.64
CA LYS A 87 -6.38 9.09 -6.92
C LYS A 87 -5.57 9.41 -5.67
N LYS A 88 -5.66 10.67 -5.24
CA LYS A 88 -5.18 11.19 -3.95
C LYS A 88 -6.38 11.48 -3.06
N VAL A 89 -6.33 11.02 -1.81
CA VAL A 89 -7.38 11.25 -0.80
C VAL A 89 -6.73 11.92 0.41
N PRO A 90 -7.19 13.12 0.84
CA PRO A 90 -6.74 13.72 2.08
C PRO A 90 -7.04 12.79 3.27
N VAL A 91 -6.08 12.64 4.18
CA VAL A 91 -6.28 11.90 5.42
C VAL A 91 -6.60 12.92 6.51
N THR A 92 -7.89 13.13 6.77
CA THR A 92 -8.33 13.91 7.92
C THR A 92 -8.21 13.07 9.19
N ALA A 93 -8.06 13.74 10.35
CA ALA A 93 -7.99 13.05 11.64
C ALA A 93 -9.20 12.14 11.92
N ASP A 94 -10.33 12.40 11.25
CA ASP A 94 -11.58 11.64 11.37
C ASP A 94 -11.65 10.41 10.45
N ALA A 95 -10.77 10.32 9.45
CA ALA A 95 -10.56 9.11 8.68
C ALA A 95 -9.69 8.16 9.50
N LYS A 96 -10.28 7.63 10.57
CA LYS A 96 -9.77 6.49 11.33
C LYS A 96 -9.21 5.52 10.30
N ALA A 97 -7.87 5.34 10.30
CA ALA A 97 -7.25 4.18 9.68
C ALA A 97 -8.14 2.98 9.99
N PRO A 98 -8.43 2.06 9.06
CA PRO A 98 -9.18 0.86 9.40
C PRO A 98 -8.50 0.32 10.64
N ALA A 99 -9.25 0.40 11.74
CA ALA A 99 -8.67 0.28 13.05
C ALA A 99 -7.92 -1.04 13.03
N ASP A 100 -6.66 -1.01 13.41
CA ASP A 100 -6.06 -2.19 13.98
C ASP A 100 -6.86 -2.47 15.26
N THR A 101 -8.04 -3.07 15.11
CA THR A 101 -8.80 -3.68 16.20
C THR A 101 -8.13 -5.01 16.48
N THR A 102 -6.85 -4.98 16.84
CA THR A 102 -6.31 -5.93 17.80
C THR A 102 -6.92 -5.57 19.16
N LYS A 103 -8.21 -5.91 19.31
CA LYS A 103 -8.87 -6.07 20.60
C LYS A 103 -9.29 -7.55 20.68
N LYS A 104 -8.35 -8.39 21.07
CA LYS A 104 -8.60 -9.74 21.61
C LYS A 104 -8.35 -9.58 23.11
N GLN A 105 -9.43 -9.36 23.89
CA GLN A 105 -10.08 -10.38 24.73
C GLN A 105 -9.08 -11.09 25.62
#